data_AF-A0A535J793-F1
#
_entry.id   AF-A0A535J793-F1
#
_cell.length_a   1.000
_cell.length_b   1.000
_cell.length_c   1.000
_cell.angle_alpha   90.00
_cell.angle_beta   90.00
_cell.angle_gamma   90.00
#
_symmetry.space_group_name_H-M   'P 1'
#
loop_
_entity.id
_entity.type
_entity.pdbx_description
1 polymer ?
#
loop_
_entity_poly.entity_id
_entity_poly.type
_entity_poly.pdbx_seq_one_letter_code
_entity_poly.pdbx_strand_id
1 'polypeptide(L)'
;MNRVIQWILWFLVFALTQGLLLVLLAWLVPGIQVHSFAAAVLGGVIITLVLGLAWRLIYWSAARLHPILFPLLTFFLTGIVIILAVNLVDLLYPGALEISGLWDAILVALVVTLGMTFRGALFSLQDDRGYDWFVTQPLSRRYNQTPHAAQAGILFLEIDGLAEPVLRSAMDQGWMPTLKRWLEGGTHQIKGWEPDLSSQTSASQAGILLGNNAEIPAFRWYDKQQQKLMVSSKVATARALEQQLSNGHGLLTPDGGSRWNVFSGDAPD
;
A
#
# COMPACT_ATOMS: atom_id res chain seq x y z
N MET A 1 -13.85 -19.15 1.09
CA MET A 1 -13.93 -19.43 -0.36
C MET A 1 -12.56 -19.94 -0.82
N ASN A 2 -12.49 -21.04 -1.55
CA ASN A 2 -11.22 -21.67 -1.92
C ASN A 2 -10.42 -20.71 -2.83
N ARG A 3 -9.12 -20.47 -2.57
CA ARG A 3 -8.31 -19.49 -3.33
C ARG A 3 -8.37 -19.76 -4.84
N VAL A 4 -8.41 -21.03 -5.24
CA VAL A 4 -8.54 -21.45 -6.64
C VAL A 4 -9.84 -20.94 -7.28
N ILE A 5 -10.96 -21.00 -6.56
CA ILE A 5 -12.27 -20.53 -7.04
C ILE A 5 -12.24 -19.01 -7.24
N GLN A 6 -11.60 -18.27 -6.33
CA GLN A 6 -11.43 -16.83 -6.47
C GLN A 6 -10.60 -16.48 -7.72
N TRP A 7 -9.52 -17.20 -7.98
CA TRP A 7 -8.69 -17.00 -9.18
C TRP A 7 -9.47 -17.30 -10.47
N ILE A 8 -10.26 -18.37 -10.50
CA ILE A 8 -11.08 -18.71 -11.66
C ILE A 8 -12.15 -17.64 -11.90
N LEU A 9 -12.88 -17.23 -10.86
CA LEU A 9 -13.89 -16.17 -10.97
C LEU A 9 -13.28 -14.85 -11.44
N TRP A 10 -12.12 -14.48 -10.87
CA TRP A 10 -11.38 -13.29 -11.31
C TRP A 10 -11.00 -13.40 -12.78
N PHE A 11 -10.41 -14.52 -13.20
CA PHE A 11 -10.03 -14.73 -14.60
C PHE A 11 -11.23 -14.62 -15.56
N LEU A 12 -12.35 -15.26 -15.23
CA LEU A 12 -13.55 -15.24 -16.06
C LEU A 12 -14.13 -13.83 -16.19
N VAL A 13 -14.25 -13.10 -15.08
CA VAL A 13 -14.72 -11.71 -15.07
C VAL A 13 -13.79 -10.84 -15.93
N PHE A 14 -12.47 -11.00 -15.79
CA PHE A 14 -11.51 -10.24 -16.57
C PHE A 14 -11.60 -10.57 -18.06
N ALA A 15 -11.61 -11.84 -18.44
CA ALA A 15 -11.75 -12.27 -19.82
C ALA A 15 -13.03 -11.74 -20.47
N LEU A 16 -14.16 -11.81 -19.75
CA LEU A 16 -15.44 -11.26 -20.22
C LEU A 16 -15.37 -9.74 -20.42
N THR A 17 -14.80 -9.01 -19.45
CA THR A 17 -14.65 -7.55 -19.58
C THR A 17 -13.74 -7.16 -20.73
N GLN A 18 -12.68 -7.93 -21.03
CA GLN A 18 -11.79 -7.69 -22.16
C GLN A 18 -12.52 -7.94 -23.48
N GLY A 19 -13.27 -9.05 -23.58
CA GLY A 19 -14.08 -9.35 -24.77
C GLY A 19 -15.12 -8.25 -25.04
N LEU A 20 -15.84 -7.80 -24.00
CA LEU A 20 -16.79 -6.69 -24.12
C LEU A 20 -16.11 -5.37 -24.52
N LEU A 21 -14.92 -5.10 -24.00
CA LEU A 21 -14.16 -3.91 -24.36
C LEU A 21 -13.71 -3.94 -25.83
N LEU A 22 -13.30 -5.11 -26.35
CA LEU A 22 -12.98 -5.28 -27.76
C LEU A 22 -14.20 -5.03 -28.65
N VAL A 23 -15.37 -5.54 -28.27
CA VAL A 23 -16.63 -5.28 -28.99
C VAL A 23 -16.97 -3.78 -28.97
N LEU A 24 -16.84 -3.13 -27.82
CA LEU A 24 -17.08 -1.68 -27.71
C LEU A 24 -16.10 -0.87 -28.57
N LEU A 25 -14.81 -1.25 -28.58
CA LEU A 25 -13.81 -0.61 -29.42
C LEU A 25 -14.07 -0.83 -30.90
N ALA A 26 -14.53 -2.02 -31.31
CA ALA A 26 -14.96 -2.28 -32.68
C ALA A 26 -16.12 -1.38 -33.12
N TRP A 27 -16.99 -0.99 -32.19
CA TRP A 27 -18.07 -0.04 -32.49
C TRP A 27 -17.58 1.41 -32.60
N LEU A 28 -16.57 1.80 -31.82
CA LEU A 28 -16.06 3.17 -31.76
C LEU A 28 -14.97 3.48 -32.79
N VAL A 29 -14.19 2.47 -33.19
CA VAL A 29 -12.99 2.62 -34.02
C VAL A 29 -13.23 1.91 -35.35
N PRO A 30 -13.37 2.66 -36.46
CA PRO A 30 -13.67 2.07 -37.77
C PRO A 30 -12.65 1.03 -38.26
N GLY A 31 -11.41 1.13 -37.80
CA GLY A 31 -10.32 0.20 -38.15
C GLY A 31 -10.32 -1.11 -37.36
N ILE A 32 -11.35 -1.39 -36.56
CA ILE A 32 -11.50 -2.65 -35.82
C ILE A 32 -12.81 -3.29 -36.24
N GLN A 33 -12.75 -4.52 -36.74
CA GLN A 33 -13.94 -5.26 -37.11
C GLN A 33 -14.05 -6.54 -36.30
N VAL A 34 -15.22 -6.73 -35.69
CA VAL A 34 -15.58 -7.94 -34.94
C VAL A 34 -16.81 -8.53 -35.59
N HIS A 35 -16.62 -9.62 -36.35
CA HIS A 35 -17.70 -10.30 -37.07
C HIS A 35 -18.27 -11.48 -36.27
N SER A 36 -17.63 -11.87 -35.16
CA SER A 36 -18.07 -12.95 -34.28
C SER A 36 -17.88 -12.62 -32.80
N PHE A 37 -18.95 -12.80 -32.02
CA PHE A 37 -18.89 -12.67 -30.56
C PHE A 37 -17.94 -13.69 -29.92
N ALA A 38 -17.90 -14.92 -30.44
CA ALA A 38 -17.01 -15.97 -29.95
C ALA A 38 -15.53 -15.59 -30.14
N ALA A 39 -15.20 -14.96 -31.27
CA ALA A 39 -13.86 -14.46 -31.56
C ALA A 39 -13.44 -13.35 -30.59
N ALA A 40 -14.34 -12.42 -30.26
CA ALA A 40 -14.08 -11.37 -29.27
C ALA A 40 -13.85 -11.94 -27.86
N VAL A 41 -14.65 -12.93 -27.46
CA VAL A 41 -14.46 -13.62 -26.16
C VAL A 41 -13.11 -14.35 -26.14
N LEU A 42 -12.77 -15.07 -27.20
CA LEU A 42 -11.48 -15.77 -27.30
C LEU A 42 -10.30 -14.80 -27.23
N GLY A 43 -10.37 -13.67 -27.95
CA GLY A 43 -9.39 -12.60 -27.86
C GLY A 43 -9.25 -12.06 -26.44
N GLY A 44 -10.37 -11.80 -25.76
CA GLY A 44 -10.38 -11.36 -24.36
C GLY A 44 -9.75 -12.38 -23.40
N VAL A 45 -9.97 -13.68 -23.63
CA VAL A 45 -9.35 -14.78 -22.87
C VAL A 45 -7.83 -14.79 -23.08
N ILE A 46 -7.36 -14.73 -24.33
CA ILE A 46 -5.93 -14.72 -24.65
C ILE A 46 -5.24 -13.52 -24.00
N ILE A 47 -5.83 -12.33 -24.15
CA ILE A 47 -5.31 -11.09 -23.55
C ILE A 47 -5.19 -11.23 -22.04
N THR A 48 -6.26 -11.68 -21.39
CA THR A 48 -6.29 -11.84 -19.93
C THR A 48 -5.27 -12.88 -19.45
N LEU A 49 -5.14 -13.99 -20.16
CA LEU A 49 -4.21 -15.06 -19.82
C LEU A 49 -2.76 -14.58 -19.91
N VAL A 50 -2.37 -14.00 -21.04
CA VAL A 50 -0.97 -13.59 -21.25
C VAL A 50 -0.59 -12.45 -20.31
N LEU A 51 -1.45 -11.44 -20.14
CA LEU A 51 -1.20 -10.34 -19.21
C LEU A 51 -1.21 -10.81 -17.75
N GLY A 52 -2.10 -11.73 -17.39
CA GLY A 52 -2.13 -12.33 -16.06
C GLY A 52 -0.86 -13.12 -15.73
N LEU A 53 -0.33 -13.87 -16.69
CA LEU A 53 0.95 -14.58 -16.54
C LEU A 53 2.14 -13.63 -16.49
N ALA A 54 2.12 -12.57 -17.30
CA ALA A 54 3.19 -11.58 -17.34
C ALA A 54 3.16 -10.60 -16.15
N TRP A 55 2.05 -10.52 -15.41
CA TRP A 55 1.87 -9.62 -14.27
C TRP A 55 3.03 -9.68 -13.28
N ARG A 56 3.51 -10.89 -12.96
CA ARG A 56 4.64 -11.09 -12.03
C ARG A 56 5.93 -10.44 -12.55
N LEU A 57 6.19 -10.52 -13.86
CA LEU A 57 7.36 -9.90 -14.48
C LEU A 57 7.23 -8.38 -14.53
N ILE A 58 6.03 -7.87 -14.86
CA ILE A 58 5.74 -6.44 -14.90
C ILE A 58 5.94 -5.82 -13.51
N TYR A 59 5.34 -6.40 -12.47
CA TYR A 59 5.49 -5.93 -11.09
C TYR A 59 6.94 -6.03 -10.62
N TRP A 60 7.61 -7.15 -10.87
CA TRP A 60 9.00 -7.33 -10.47
C TRP A 60 9.92 -6.28 -11.09
N SER A 61 9.72 -5.97 -12.37
CA SER A 61 10.52 -4.99 -13.11
C SER A 61 10.24 -3.57 -12.62
N ALA A 62 8.97 -3.22 -12.44
CA ALA A 62 8.55 -1.90 -11.95
C ALA A 62 9.00 -1.64 -10.51
N ALA A 63 8.92 -2.65 -9.64
CA ALA A 63 9.34 -2.53 -8.25
C ALA A 63 10.85 -2.43 -8.07
N ARG A 64 11.64 -3.03 -8.98
CA ARG A 64 13.10 -3.05 -8.87
C ARG A 64 13.80 -1.84 -9.49
N LEU A 65 13.23 -1.26 -10.55
CA LEU A 65 13.87 -0.17 -11.29
C LEU A 65 13.16 1.16 -11.06
N HIS A 66 11.91 1.30 -11.50
CA HIS A 66 11.12 2.52 -11.30
C HIS A 66 9.61 2.25 -11.52
N PRO A 67 8.70 2.82 -10.70
CA PRO A 67 7.26 2.60 -10.83
C PRO A 67 6.66 2.97 -12.21
N ILE A 68 7.27 3.93 -12.92
CA ILE A 68 6.84 4.33 -14.28
C ILE A 68 6.93 3.19 -15.31
N LEU A 69 7.75 2.17 -15.04
CA LEU A 69 7.84 1.00 -15.91
C LEU A 69 6.55 0.17 -15.87
N PHE A 70 5.74 0.27 -14.81
CA PHE A 70 4.49 -0.46 -14.73
C PHE A 70 3.53 -0.11 -15.89
N PRO A 71 3.10 1.15 -16.08
CA PRO A 71 2.23 1.51 -17.20
C PRO A 71 2.91 1.33 -18.56
N LEU A 72 4.22 1.58 -18.67
CA LEU A 72 4.95 1.43 -19.93
C LEU A 72 5.03 -0.04 -20.38
N LEU A 73 5.49 -0.94 -19.51
CA LEU A 73 5.58 -2.38 -19.80
C LEU A 73 4.20 -2.96 -20.07
N THR A 74 3.19 -2.57 -19.30
CA THR A 74 1.80 -3.00 -19.52
C THR A 74 1.31 -2.55 -20.89
N PHE A 75 1.57 -1.30 -21.28
CA PHE A 75 1.18 -0.77 -22.60
C PHE A 75 1.82 -1.53 -23.76
N PHE A 76 3.16 -1.65 -23.76
CA PHE A 76 3.86 -2.35 -24.84
C PHE A 76 3.49 -3.83 -24.90
N LEU A 77 3.38 -4.50 -23.75
CA LEU A 77 2.97 -5.88 -23.70
C LEU A 77 1.52 -6.04 -24.19
N THR A 78 0.60 -5.16 -23.79
CA THR A 78 -0.78 -5.19 -24.26
C THR A 78 -0.83 -5.06 -25.78
N GLY A 79 -0.05 -4.17 -26.39
CA GLY A 79 0.06 -4.06 -27.84
C GLY A 79 0.53 -5.37 -28.51
N ILE A 80 1.60 -5.99 -28.00
CA ILE A 80 2.11 -7.27 -28.49
C ILE A 80 1.04 -8.36 -28.37
N VAL A 81 0.37 -8.42 -27.22
CA VAL A 81 -0.64 -9.45 -26.93
C VAL A 81 -1.89 -9.27 -27.79
N ILE A 82 -2.31 -8.04 -28.09
CA ILE A 82 -3.41 -7.78 -29.02
C ILE A 82 -3.07 -8.32 -30.41
N ILE A 83 -1.86 -8.03 -30.92
CA ILE A 83 -1.42 -8.52 -32.24
C ILE A 83 -1.41 -10.06 -32.25
N LEU A 84 -0.86 -10.69 -31.21
CA LEU A 84 -0.85 -12.14 -31.07
C LEU A 84 -2.27 -12.71 -30.98
N ALA A 85 -3.16 -12.06 -30.23
CA ALA A 85 -4.55 -12.50 -30.07
C ALA A 85 -5.31 -12.41 -31.40
N VAL A 86 -5.17 -11.32 -32.15
CA VAL A 86 -5.78 -11.15 -33.48
C VAL A 86 -5.30 -12.22 -34.43
N ASN A 87 -3.97 -12.42 -34.55
CA ASN A 87 -3.41 -13.43 -35.45
C ASN A 87 -3.84 -14.86 -35.08
N LEU A 88 -3.92 -15.17 -33.78
CA LEU A 88 -4.35 -16.49 -33.32
C LEU A 88 -5.86 -16.70 -33.51
N VAL A 89 -6.67 -15.66 -33.32
CA VAL A 89 -8.11 -15.69 -33.58
C VAL A 89 -8.38 -15.86 -35.07
N ASP A 90 -7.67 -15.13 -35.93
CA ASP A 90 -7.81 -15.24 -37.39
C ASP A 90 -7.43 -16.64 -37.91
N LEU A 91 -6.42 -17.28 -37.31
CA LEU A 91 -6.07 -18.68 -37.62
C LEU A 91 -7.21 -19.66 -37.32
N LEU A 92 -7.99 -19.42 -36.26
CA LEU A 92 -9.08 -20.29 -35.83
C LEU A 92 -10.43 -19.92 -36.46
N TYR A 93 -10.64 -18.64 -36.71
CA TYR A 93 -11.84 -18.03 -37.26
C TYR A 93 -11.44 -16.94 -38.26
N PRO A 94 -11.15 -17.31 -39.52
CA PRO A 94 -10.67 -16.37 -40.53
C PRO A 94 -11.62 -15.19 -40.74
N GLY A 95 -11.08 -13.98 -40.69
CA GLY A 95 -11.83 -12.72 -40.85
C GLY A 95 -12.79 -12.39 -39.71
N ALA A 96 -12.74 -13.10 -38.58
CA ALA A 96 -13.67 -12.86 -37.47
C ALA A 96 -13.26 -11.66 -36.59
N LEU A 97 -11.98 -11.30 -36.59
CA LEU A 97 -11.41 -10.18 -35.86
C LEU A 97 -10.28 -9.56 -36.67
N GLU A 98 -10.43 -8.30 -37.08
CA GLU A 98 -9.45 -7.60 -37.89
C GLU A 98 -9.11 -6.24 -37.30
N ILE A 99 -7.83 -5.86 -37.40
CA ILE A 99 -7.34 -4.51 -37.07
C ILE A 99 -6.59 -3.97 -38.28
N SER A 100 -7.12 -2.90 -38.87
CA SER A 100 -6.74 -2.41 -40.20
C SER A 100 -5.41 -1.64 -40.23
N GLY A 101 -4.91 -1.16 -39.08
CA GLY A 101 -3.73 -0.32 -39.02
C GLY A 101 -2.97 -0.31 -37.70
N LEU A 102 -1.69 0.10 -37.76
CA LEU A 102 -0.82 0.24 -36.59
C LEU A 102 -1.39 1.24 -35.58
N TRP A 103 -1.97 2.35 -36.06
CA TRP A 103 -2.56 3.37 -35.20
C TRP A 103 -3.81 2.87 -34.46
N ASP A 104 -4.63 2.06 -35.12
CA ASP A 104 -5.79 1.43 -34.49
C ASP A 104 -5.33 0.44 -33.41
N ALA A 105 -4.31 -0.37 -33.69
CA ALA A 105 -3.72 -1.27 -32.71
C ALA A 105 -3.14 -0.52 -31.50
N ILE A 106 -2.44 0.59 -31.72
CA ILE A 106 -1.92 1.47 -30.66
C ILE A 106 -3.06 2.04 -29.82
N LEU A 107 -4.13 2.52 -30.47
CA LEU A 107 -5.29 3.08 -29.79
C LEU A 107 -6.00 2.01 -28.94
N VAL A 108 -6.19 0.80 -29.46
CA VAL A 108 -6.73 -0.34 -28.68
C VAL A 108 -5.84 -0.63 -27.49
N ALA A 109 -4.52 -0.76 -27.70
CA ALA A 109 -3.58 -1.03 -26.63
C ALA A 109 -3.64 0.07 -25.54
N LEU A 110 -3.75 1.33 -25.95
CA LEU A 110 -3.86 2.47 -25.04
C LEU A 110 -5.15 2.41 -24.23
N VAL A 111 -6.31 2.24 -24.88
CA VAL A 111 -7.62 2.21 -24.20
C VAL A 111 -7.74 1.00 -23.29
N VAL A 112 -7.28 -0.17 -23.74
CA VAL A 112 -7.23 -1.39 -22.92
C VAL A 112 -6.34 -1.19 -21.70
N THR A 113 -5.14 -0.62 -21.89
CA THR A 113 -4.21 -0.34 -20.78
C THR A 113 -4.76 0.70 -19.80
N LEU A 114 -5.39 1.76 -20.30
CA LEU A 114 -6.05 2.77 -19.46
C LEU A 114 -7.21 2.15 -18.68
N GLY A 115 -8.04 1.34 -19.33
CA GLY A 115 -9.15 0.64 -18.67
C GLY A 115 -8.67 -0.32 -17.58
N MET A 116 -7.57 -1.04 -17.83
CA MET A 116 -6.92 -1.88 -16.81
C MET A 116 -6.36 -1.06 -15.66
N THR A 117 -5.67 0.04 -15.96
CA THR A 117 -5.06 0.90 -14.94
C THR A 117 -6.12 1.58 -14.07
N PHE A 118 -7.18 2.10 -14.69
CA PHE A 118 -8.29 2.74 -13.98
C PHE A 118 -9.05 1.74 -13.11
N ARG A 119 -9.30 0.54 -13.62
CA ARG A 119 -9.89 -0.56 -12.84
C ARG A 119 -8.98 -0.99 -11.70
N GLY A 120 -7.68 -1.12 -11.98
CA GLY A 120 -6.65 -1.30 -10.97
C GLY A 120 -6.83 -0.27 -9.87
N ALA A 121 -6.81 1.02 -10.18
CA ALA A 121 -7.00 2.09 -9.21
C ALA A 121 -8.33 2.02 -8.44
N LEU A 122 -9.44 1.74 -9.13
CA LEU A 122 -10.79 1.69 -8.51
C LEU A 122 -10.95 0.51 -7.54
N PHE A 123 -10.30 -0.63 -7.83
CA PHE A 123 -10.40 -1.86 -7.04
C PHE A 123 -9.14 -2.15 -6.18
N SER A 124 -8.09 -1.31 -6.27
CA SER A 124 -6.81 -1.40 -5.54
C SER A 124 -6.88 -0.82 -4.12
N LEU A 125 -8.06 -0.38 -3.66
CA LEU A 125 -8.23 0.24 -2.33
C LEU A 125 -7.82 -0.64 -1.13
N GLN A 126 -7.33 -1.88 -1.35
CA GLN A 126 -6.76 -2.77 -0.34
C GLN A 126 -5.55 -3.60 -0.83
N ASP A 127 -4.81 -3.17 -1.88
CA ASP A 127 -3.66 -3.98 -2.36
C ASP A 127 -2.40 -3.78 -1.48
N ASP A 128 -2.40 -4.39 -0.30
CA ASP A 128 -1.26 -4.44 0.63
C ASP A 128 0.02 -4.97 -0.05
N ARG A 129 -0.12 -5.78 -1.11
CA ARG A 129 1.01 -6.36 -1.83
C ARG A 129 1.77 -5.31 -2.64
N GLY A 130 1.10 -4.28 -3.14
CA GLY A 130 1.76 -3.18 -3.81
C GLY A 130 2.73 -2.48 -2.85
N TYR A 131 2.25 -2.13 -1.67
CA TYR A 131 3.09 -1.54 -0.62
C TYR A 131 4.26 -2.46 -0.23
N ASP A 132 4.01 -3.76 -0.10
CA ASP A 132 5.08 -4.71 0.20
C ASP A 132 6.18 -4.74 -0.86
N TRP A 133 5.79 -4.74 -2.13
CA TRP A 133 6.75 -4.85 -3.22
C TRP A 133 7.50 -3.55 -3.50
N PHE A 134 6.83 -2.40 -3.39
CA PHE A 134 7.43 -1.10 -3.70
C PHE A 134 8.14 -0.46 -2.49
N VAL A 135 7.75 -0.81 -1.27
CA VAL A 135 8.28 -0.19 -0.04
C VAL A 135 8.96 -1.22 0.86
N THR A 136 8.25 -2.26 1.34
CA THR A 136 8.80 -3.13 2.40
C THR A 136 9.95 -4.01 1.91
N GLN A 137 9.85 -4.64 0.73
CA GLN A 137 10.90 -5.49 0.18
C GLN A 137 12.18 -4.72 -0.20
N PRO A 138 12.13 -3.56 -0.90
CA PRO A 138 13.32 -2.77 -1.18
C PRO A 138 14.03 -2.32 0.10
N LEU A 139 13.28 -1.87 1.11
CA LEU A 139 13.83 -1.50 2.42
C LEU A 139 14.46 -2.72 3.12
N SER A 140 13.74 -3.83 3.19
CA SER A 140 14.26 -5.08 3.77
C SER A 140 15.57 -5.51 3.11
N ARG A 141 15.65 -5.49 1.77
CA ARG A 141 16.90 -5.82 1.05
C ARG A 141 18.03 -4.83 1.33
N ARG A 142 17.72 -3.53 1.38
CA ARG A 142 18.70 -2.46 1.66
C ARG A 142 19.31 -2.61 3.06
N TYR A 143 18.50 -2.98 4.04
CA TYR A 143 18.93 -3.14 5.43
C TYR A 143 19.26 -4.59 5.82
N ASN A 144 19.22 -5.54 4.87
CA ASN A 144 19.53 -6.95 5.13
C ASN A 144 21.00 -7.18 5.55
N GLN A 145 21.88 -6.24 5.23
CA GLN A 145 23.30 -6.27 5.60
C GLN A 145 23.61 -5.43 6.85
N THR A 146 22.59 -4.80 7.46
CA THR A 146 22.79 -4.04 8.69
C THR A 146 23.27 -5.01 9.78
N PRO A 147 24.42 -4.73 10.44
CA PRO A 147 24.92 -5.57 11.51
C PRO A 147 23.85 -5.76 12.58
N HIS A 148 23.56 -7.00 12.93
CA HIS A 148 22.71 -7.28 14.07
C HIS A 148 23.44 -6.88 15.35
N ALA A 149 22.76 -6.12 16.23
CA ALA A 149 23.29 -5.83 17.54
C ALA A 149 23.50 -7.13 18.32
N ALA A 150 24.67 -7.28 18.96
CA ALA A 150 25.00 -8.45 19.77
C ALA A 150 24.12 -8.55 21.03
N GLN A 151 23.57 -7.42 21.48
CA GLN A 151 22.67 -7.32 22.62
C GLN A 151 21.23 -7.09 22.14
N ALA A 152 20.28 -7.68 22.86
CA ALA A 152 18.86 -7.41 22.64
C ALA A 152 18.53 -5.95 23.00
N GLY A 153 17.92 -5.24 22.05
CA GLY A 153 17.35 -3.90 22.27
C GLY A 153 15.84 -3.97 22.52
N ILE A 154 15.25 -2.81 22.82
CA ILE A 154 13.79 -2.66 22.95
C ILE A 154 13.29 -1.77 21.82
N LEU A 155 12.24 -2.21 21.13
CA LEU A 155 11.49 -1.37 20.19
C LEU A 155 10.19 -0.94 20.87
N PHE A 156 10.08 0.35 21.18
CA PHE A 156 8.82 0.96 21.58
C PHE A 156 8.06 1.39 20.33
N LEU A 157 6.86 0.83 20.13
CA LEU A 157 5.98 1.14 19.02
C LEU A 157 4.72 1.81 19.56
N GLU A 158 4.48 3.03 19.10
CA GLU A 158 3.28 3.80 19.45
C GLU A 158 2.29 3.76 18.28
N ILE A 159 1.05 3.36 18.55
CA ILE A 159 -0.04 3.38 17.58
C ILE A 159 -1.06 4.41 18.06
N ASP A 160 -1.03 5.60 17.45
CA ASP A 160 -1.88 6.72 17.85
C ASP A 160 -3.37 6.33 17.76
N GLY A 161 -4.14 6.68 18.80
CA GLY A 161 -5.58 6.41 18.90
C GLY A 161 -5.99 4.95 19.08
N LEU A 162 -5.06 4.01 19.34
CA LEU A 162 -5.40 2.59 19.51
C LEU A 162 -5.93 2.29 20.92
N ALA A 163 -7.25 2.24 21.06
CA ALA A 163 -7.88 1.79 22.30
C ALA A 163 -7.81 0.26 22.49
N GLU A 164 -7.69 -0.21 23.74
CA GLU A 164 -7.65 -1.64 24.06
C GLU A 164 -8.82 -2.44 23.46
N PRO A 165 -10.10 -2.01 23.57
CA PRO A 165 -11.21 -2.76 22.99
C PRO A 165 -11.13 -2.90 21.47
N VAL A 166 -10.55 -1.91 20.78
CA VAL A 166 -10.35 -1.94 19.33
C VAL A 166 -9.28 -2.96 18.97
N LEU A 167 -8.15 -2.99 19.70
CA LEU A 167 -7.10 -3.99 19.52
C LEU A 167 -7.63 -5.42 19.72
N ARG A 168 -8.44 -5.65 20.75
CA ARG A 168 -9.07 -6.95 21.01
C ARG A 168 -10.02 -7.35 19.88
N SER A 169 -10.92 -6.45 19.49
CA SER A 169 -11.85 -6.68 18.38
C SER A 169 -11.12 -7.00 17.06
N ALA A 170 -10.03 -6.31 16.76
CA ALA A 170 -9.23 -6.58 15.57
C ALA A 170 -8.59 -7.98 15.58
N MET A 171 -8.12 -8.46 16.74
CA MET A 171 -7.62 -9.82 16.89
C MET A 171 -8.73 -10.87 16.76
N ASP A 172 -9.90 -10.62 17.35
CA ASP A 172 -11.04 -11.54 17.29
C ASP A 172 -11.55 -11.72 15.85
N GLN A 173 -11.53 -10.64 15.07
CA GLN A 173 -11.85 -10.65 13.64
C GLN A 173 -10.73 -11.23 12.75
N GLY A 174 -9.57 -11.55 13.31
CA GLY A 174 -8.45 -12.18 12.58
C GLY A 174 -7.53 -11.22 11.83
N TRP A 175 -7.64 -9.90 12.05
CA TRP A 175 -6.77 -8.90 11.42
C TRP A 175 -5.34 -8.88 11.97
N MET A 176 -5.15 -9.34 13.22
CA MET A 176 -3.85 -9.32 13.90
C MET A 176 -3.42 -10.71 14.38
N PRO A 177 -3.22 -11.68 13.48
CA PRO A 177 -2.99 -13.09 13.83
C PRO A 177 -1.69 -13.32 14.61
N THR A 178 -0.65 -12.52 14.37
CA THR A 178 0.61 -12.60 15.11
C THR A 178 0.44 -12.20 16.58
N LEU A 179 -0.23 -11.08 16.86
CA LEU A 179 -0.48 -10.63 18.22
C LEU A 179 -1.40 -11.60 18.96
N LYS A 180 -2.47 -12.07 18.29
CA LYS A 180 -3.39 -13.06 18.85
C LYS A 180 -2.65 -14.33 19.30
N ARG A 181 -1.77 -14.87 18.44
CA ARG A 181 -0.94 -16.04 18.76
C ARG A 181 -0.02 -15.78 19.97
N TRP A 182 0.55 -14.58 20.11
CA TRP A 182 1.41 -14.26 21.25
C TRP A 182 0.65 -14.24 22.58
N LEU A 183 -0.58 -13.73 22.57
CA LEU A 183 -1.47 -13.73 23.74
C LEU A 183 -1.94 -15.15 24.10
N GLU A 184 -2.43 -15.91 23.11
CA GLU A 184 -2.88 -17.30 23.32
C GLU A 184 -1.74 -18.22 23.76
N GLY A 185 -0.53 -17.98 23.27
CA GLY A 185 0.68 -18.68 23.69
C GLY A 185 1.24 -18.25 25.05
N GLY A 186 0.65 -17.25 25.72
CA GLY A 186 1.07 -16.78 27.05
C GLY A 186 2.43 -16.07 27.07
N THR A 187 2.99 -15.71 25.93
CA THR A 187 4.28 -15.00 25.86
C THR A 187 4.12 -13.50 26.11
N HIS A 188 2.93 -12.96 25.87
CA HIS A 188 2.60 -11.55 26.02
C HIS A 188 1.23 -11.37 26.68
N GLN A 189 1.00 -10.19 27.24
CA GLN A 189 -0.28 -9.79 27.83
C GLN A 189 -0.64 -8.37 27.41
N ILE A 190 -1.94 -8.09 27.27
CA ILE A 190 -2.42 -6.71 27.10
C ILE A 190 -2.62 -6.13 28.48
N LYS A 191 -2.07 -4.93 28.71
CA LYS A 191 -2.39 -4.10 29.86
C LYS A 191 -3.05 -2.81 29.37
N GLY A 192 -4.30 -2.61 29.80
CA GLY A 192 -4.98 -1.33 29.65
C GLY A 192 -4.34 -0.26 30.53
N TRP A 193 -4.36 0.96 30.04
CA TRP A 193 -3.93 2.15 30.76
C TRP A 193 -4.89 3.28 30.40
N GLU A 194 -5.26 4.07 31.39
CA GLU A 194 -6.06 5.28 31.20
C GLU A 194 -5.13 6.51 31.21
N PRO A 195 -5.06 7.27 30.10
CA PRO A 195 -4.26 8.48 30.05
C PRO A 195 -4.85 9.58 30.92
N ASP A 196 -3.98 10.42 31.47
CA ASP A 196 -4.40 11.66 32.13
C ASP A 196 -4.94 12.68 31.10
N LEU A 197 -5.62 13.72 31.57
CA LEU A 197 -6.02 14.84 30.74
C LEU A 197 -4.82 15.81 30.55
N SER A 198 -4.42 16.16 29.32
CA SER A 198 -5.08 15.85 28.06
C SER A 198 -4.65 14.50 27.45
N SER A 199 -5.61 13.71 26.97
CA SER A 199 -5.37 12.40 26.32
C SER A 199 -4.91 12.56 24.86
N GLN A 200 -4.05 13.54 24.59
CA GLN A 200 -3.59 13.90 23.26
C GLN A 200 -2.19 13.34 23.00
N THR A 201 -1.80 13.25 21.73
CA THR A 201 -0.52 12.66 21.32
C THR A 201 0.66 13.30 22.02
N SER A 202 0.75 14.63 22.08
CA SER A 202 1.88 15.31 22.73
C SER A 202 1.94 15.07 24.23
N ALA A 203 0.83 15.18 24.95
CA ALA A 203 0.82 14.90 26.39
C ALA A 203 1.13 13.43 26.69
N SER A 204 0.57 12.50 25.91
CA SER A 204 0.82 11.06 26.08
C SER A 204 2.29 10.71 25.79
N GLN A 205 2.85 11.25 24.69
CA GLN A 205 4.24 11.03 24.33
C GLN A 205 5.21 11.62 25.34
N ALA A 206 4.95 12.83 25.84
CA ALA A 206 5.78 13.41 26.89
C ALA A 206 5.78 12.54 28.16
N GLY A 207 4.61 12.02 28.56
CA GLY A 207 4.49 11.09 29.68
C GLY A 207 5.27 9.78 29.48
N ILE A 208 5.18 9.18 28.29
CA ILE A 208 5.87 7.91 27.97
C ILE A 208 7.39 8.12 27.84
N LEU A 209 7.81 9.15 27.10
CA LEU A 209 9.20 9.32 26.67
C LEU A 209 10.04 10.11 27.68
N LEU A 210 9.45 11.09 28.37
CA LEU A 210 10.14 11.97 29.32
C LEU A 210 9.75 11.68 30.78
N GLY A 211 8.72 10.85 31.01
CA GLY A 211 8.17 10.62 32.35
C GLY A 211 7.41 11.80 32.92
N ASN A 212 7.13 12.84 32.11
CA ASN A 212 6.50 14.08 32.55
C ASN A 212 5.68 14.70 31.41
N ASN A 213 4.38 14.87 31.65
CA ASN A 213 3.42 15.47 30.71
C ASN A 213 2.77 16.75 31.25
N ALA A 214 3.34 17.37 32.30
CA ALA A 214 2.81 18.58 32.90
C ALA A 214 2.72 19.74 31.90
N GLU A 215 1.80 20.67 32.13
CA GLU A 215 1.66 21.91 31.35
C GLU A 215 1.42 21.71 29.84
N ILE A 216 0.89 20.54 29.42
CA ILE A 216 0.40 20.28 28.06
C ILE A 216 -1.14 20.11 28.09
N PRO A 217 -1.90 21.22 28.17
CA PRO A 217 -3.35 21.15 28.35
C PRO A 217 -4.13 20.79 27.07
N ALA A 218 -3.55 21.04 25.89
CA ALA A 218 -4.18 20.80 24.61
C ALA A 218 -3.17 20.85 23.45
N PHE A 219 -3.64 20.57 22.24
CA PHE A 219 -2.84 20.57 21.01
C PHE A 219 -2.45 22.00 20.62
N ARG A 220 -3.34 22.94 20.93
CA ARG A 220 -3.14 24.39 20.79
C ARG A 220 -3.65 25.08 22.04
N TRP A 221 -2.80 25.89 22.65
CA TRP A 221 -3.15 26.68 23.82
C TRP A 221 -2.34 27.97 23.82
N TYR A 222 -2.84 28.98 24.53
CA TYR A 222 -2.12 30.23 24.72
C TYR A 222 -1.37 30.19 26.05
N ASP A 223 -0.05 30.22 25.98
CA ASP A 223 0.80 30.38 27.16
C ASP A 223 0.79 31.85 27.57
N LYS A 224 0.22 32.14 28.75
CA LYS A 224 0.11 33.50 29.28
C LYS A 224 1.46 34.06 29.74
N GLN A 225 2.37 33.21 30.24
CA GLN A 225 3.67 33.63 30.73
C GLN A 225 4.60 33.98 29.56
N GLN A 226 4.56 33.18 28.49
CA GLN A 226 5.31 33.43 27.25
C GLN A 226 4.59 34.40 26.30
N GLN A 227 3.33 34.76 26.60
CA GLN A 227 2.44 35.53 25.73
C GLN A 227 2.41 35.00 24.29
N LYS A 228 2.30 33.69 24.14
CA LYS A 228 2.49 33.00 22.86
C LYS A 228 1.47 31.90 22.66
N LEU A 229 1.01 31.78 21.41
CA LEU A 229 0.25 30.61 20.98
C LEU A 229 1.18 29.41 20.80
N MET A 230 0.98 28.39 21.60
CA MET A 230 1.67 27.11 21.55
C MET A 230 0.90 26.14 20.65
N VAL A 231 1.61 25.39 19.83
CA VAL A 231 1.05 24.38 18.93
C VAL A 231 1.96 23.16 18.93
N SER A 232 1.50 22.01 19.44
CA SER A 232 2.36 20.83 19.66
C SER A 232 3.03 20.30 18.40
N SER A 233 2.43 20.51 17.21
CA SER A 233 3.03 20.08 15.94
C SER A 233 4.17 20.99 15.43
N LYS A 234 4.42 22.14 16.07
CA LYS A 234 5.53 23.02 15.70
C LYS A 234 6.80 22.58 16.38
N VAL A 235 7.86 22.35 15.61
CA VAL A 235 9.20 21.97 16.10
C VAL A 235 9.69 22.90 17.22
N ALA A 236 9.49 24.21 17.09
CA ALA A 236 9.89 25.18 18.11
C ALA A 236 9.13 25.02 19.44
N THR A 237 7.85 24.64 19.39
CA THR A 237 7.04 24.38 20.59
C THR A 237 7.43 23.05 21.22
N ALA A 238 7.59 21.99 20.42
CA ALA A 238 8.03 20.68 20.90
C ALA A 238 9.39 20.77 21.60
N ARG A 239 10.37 21.47 21.00
CA ARG A 239 11.69 21.68 21.60
C ARG A 239 11.64 22.45 22.92
N ALA A 240 10.83 23.51 22.99
CA ALA A 240 10.69 24.30 24.22
C ALA A 240 10.05 23.47 25.35
N LEU A 241 9.03 22.67 25.01
CA LEU A 241 8.41 21.74 25.96
C LEU A 241 9.38 20.65 26.41
N GLU A 242 10.16 20.06 25.50
CA GLU A 242 11.14 19.04 25.85
C GLU A 242 12.19 19.57 26.82
N GLN A 243 12.72 20.76 26.56
CA GLN A 243 13.66 21.44 27.46
C GLN A 243 13.07 21.71 28.85
N GLN A 244 11.77 21.94 28.93
CA GLN A 244 11.06 22.19 30.19
C GLN A 244 10.76 20.89 30.96
N LEU A 245 10.43 19.81 30.25
CA LEU A 245 9.91 18.57 30.83
C LEU A 245 10.98 17.51 31.07
N SER A 246 12.03 17.50 30.24
CA SER A 246 13.13 16.55 30.33
C SER A 246 13.96 16.75 31.60
N ASN A 247 14.40 15.64 32.18
CA ASN A 247 15.39 15.59 33.25
C ASN A 247 16.73 14.99 32.78
N GLY A 248 16.91 14.79 31.46
CA GLY A 248 18.08 14.16 30.85
C GLY A 248 18.14 12.63 30.98
N HIS A 249 17.10 12.00 31.52
CA HIS A 249 16.98 10.55 31.69
C HIS A 249 15.72 10.00 31.02
N GLY A 250 15.32 10.56 29.88
CA GLY A 250 14.24 10.05 29.06
C GLY A 250 14.44 8.58 28.64
N LEU A 251 13.34 7.97 28.20
CA LEU A 251 13.24 6.54 27.91
C LEU A 251 14.29 6.04 26.89
N LEU A 252 14.76 6.93 26.01
CA LEU A 252 15.65 6.58 24.91
C LEU A 252 17.12 6.95 25.16
N THR A 253 17.47 7.32 26.39
CA THR A 253 18.88 7.51 26.81
C THR A 253 19.58 6.17 27.11
N PRO A 254 20.91 6.08 26.96
CA PRO A 254 21.82 7.04 26.31
C PRO A 254 21.99 6.81 24.81
N ASP A 255 21.66 5.62 24.30
CA ASP A 255 21.99 5.15 22.94
C ASP A 255 20.74 4.75 22.13
N GLY A 256 19.58 5.34 22.45
CA GLY A 256 18.33 5.09 21.73
C GLY A 256 18.21 5.92 20.44
N GLY A 257 17.04 5.81 19.81
CA GLY A 257 16.71 6.63 18.65
C GLY A 257 15.22 6.90 18.55
N SER A 258 14.85 8.13 18.20
CA SER A 258 13.44 8.56 18.10
C SER A 258 13.02 8.80 16.65
N ARG A 259 11.93 8.18 16.21
CA ARG A 259 11.42 8.31 14.82
C ARG A 259 9.94 8.63 14.86
N TRP A 260 9.55 9.69 14.15
CA TRP A 260 8.15 10.11 14.01
C TRP A 260 7.44 10.48 15.33
N ASN A 261 8.21 10.81 16.37
CA ASN A 261 7.68 11.29 17.65
C ASN A 261 7.71 12.83 17.72
N VAL A 262 6.88 13.39 18.59
CA VAL A 262 6.91 14.82 18.94
C VAL A 262 8.14 15.15 19.77
N PHE A 263 8.57 14.23 20.65
CA PHE A 263 9.70 14.40 21.57
C PHE A 263 10.81 13.39 21.24
N SER A 264 12.06 13.76 21.51
CA SER A 264 13.19 12.85 21.33
C SER A 264 13.24 11.76 22.39
N GLY A 265 12.65 11.97 23.57
CA GLY A 265 12.82 11.05 24.69
C GLY A 265 14.26 11.02 25.21
N ASP A 266 14.95 12.16 25.04
CA ASP A 266 16.38 12.36 25.26
C ASP A 266 17.29 11.45 24.42
N ALA A 267 16.80 10.95 23.27
CA ALA A 267 17.64 10.24 22.31
C ALA A 267 18.72 11.17 21.73
N PRO A 268 19.95 10.68 21.49
CA PRO A 268 21.06 11.48 20.97
C PRO A 268 21.01 11.78 19.45
N ASP A 269 20.03 11.24 18.70
CA ASP A 269 19.99 11.26 17.24
C ASP A 269 19.10 12.35 16.59
#